data_AF-A0A836VXY9-F1
#
_entry.id   AF-A0A836VXY9-F1
#
_cell.length_a   1.000
_cell.length_b   1.000
_cell.length_c   1.000
_cell.angle_alpha   90.00
_cell.angle_beta   90.00
_cell.angle_gamma   90.00
#
_symmetry.space_group_name_H-M   'P 1'
#
loop_
_entity.id
_entity.type
_entity.pdbx_description
1 polymer ?
#
loop_
_entity_poly.entity_id
_entity_poly.type
_entity_poly.pdbx_seq_one_letter_code
_entity_poly.pdbx_strand_id
1 'polypeptide(L)'
;MPLDASYEIVGKEPVIILWGIALNGERVVLLDKRFRPYFYALISPSYEAKAEYIASAIKGLSMAKSPIIESRVVDKKYFGRPRKAVRVTTMVPETVREYREAVKKIEGVEDSLEADIRFAMRYI
;
A
#
# COMPACT_ATOMS: atom_id res chain seq x y z
N MET A 1 -14.62 -16.16 15.13
CA MET A 1 -15.31 -15.45 14.03
C MET A 1 -15.00 -13.96 14.11
N PRO A 2 -14.45 -13.34 13.05
CA PRO A 2 -14.27 -11.89 13.00
C PRO A 2 -15.63 -11.17 12.96
N LEU A 3 -15.73 -10.07 13.69
CA LEU A 3 -16.94 -9.25 13.78
C LEU A 3 -16.75 -7.90 13.08
N ASP A 4 -15.62 -7.25 13.32
CA ASP A 4 -15.30 -5.94 12.77
C ASP A 4 -13.78 -5.75 12.70
N ALA A 5 -13.32 -4.82 11.87
CA ALA A 5 -11.93 -4.42 11.80
C ALA A 5 -11.77 -2.89 11.67
N SER A 6 -10.81 -2.36 12.40
CA SER A 6 -10.38 -0.96 12.28
C SER A 6 -8.85 -0.87 12.36
N TYR A 7 -8.34 0.35 12.45
CA TYR A 7 -6.97 0.58 12.83
C TYR A 7 -6.86 1.84 13.70
N GLU A 8 -5.79 1.91 14.47
CA GLU A 8 -5.36 3.14 15.14
C GLU A 8 -3.90 3.44 14.81
N ILE A 9 -3.52 4.72 14.90
CA ILE A 9 -2.12 5.13 14.84
C ILE A 9 -1.60 5.19 16.28
N VAL A 10 -0.72 4.26 16.63
CA VAL A 10 -0.06 4.22 17.94
C VAL A 10 1.38 4.69 17.77
N GLY A 11 1.68 5.88 18.30
CA GLY A 11 2.94 6.56 18.06
C GLY A 11 3.05 7.06 16.62
N LYS A 12 3.68 6.27 15.73
CA LYS A 12 3.86 6.58 14.29
C LYS A 12 3.58 5.40 13.37
N GLU A 13 3.02 4.32 13.92
CA GLU A 13 2.75 3.11 13.16
C GLU A 13 1.27 2.75 13.23
N PRO A 14 0.70 2.22 12.14
CA PRO A 14 -0.66 1.73 12.15
C PRO A 14 -0.72 0.36 12.86
N VAL A 15 -1.72 0.20 13.72
CA VAL A 15 -2.06 -1.06 14.38
C VAL A 15 -3.45 -1.46 13.90
N ILE A 16 -3.54 -2.59 13.20
CA ILE A 16 -4.82 -3.18 12.85
C ILE A 16 -5.46 -3.74 14.11
N ILE A 17 -6.74 -3.46 14.29
CA ILE A 17 -7.56 -3.98 15.39
C ILE A 17 -8.66 -4.85 14.78
N LEU A 18 -8.67 -6.13 15.14
CA LEU A 18 -9.69 -7.08 14.70
C LEU A 18 -10.47 -7.57 15.91
N TRP A 19 -11.77 -7.28 15.95
CA TRP A 19 -12.67 -7.77 16.99
C TRP A 19 -13.29 -9.08 16.57
N GLY A 20 -13.42 -10.02 17.51
CA GLY A 20 -14.00 -11.31 17.20
C GLY A 20 -14.52 -12.06 18.42
N ILE A 21 -15.11 -13.22 18.14
CA ILE A 21 -15.52 -14.21 19.14
C ILE A 21 -14.67 -15.46 18.94
N ALA A 22 -13.97 -15.89 19.99
CA ALA A 22 -13.19 -17.12 20.01
C ALA A 22 -14.10 -18.36 20.01
N LEU A 23 -13.53 -19.54 19.75
CA LEU A 23 -14.32 -20.79 19.67
C LEU A 23 -15.01 -21.16 20.98
N ASN A 24 -14.46 -20.72 22.12
CA ASN A 24 -15.06 -20.88 23.45
C ASN A 24 -16.16 -19.84 23.75
N GLY A 25 -16.51 -18.96 22.81
CA GLY A 25 -17.54 -17.94 22.97
C GLY A 25 -17.04 -16.62 23.58
N GLU A 26 -15.77 -16.50 23.94
CA GLU A 26 -15.21 -15.28 24.53
C GLU A 26 -14.99 -14.19 23.47
N ARG A 27 -15.24 -12.93 23.86
CA ARG A 27 -14.93 -11.76 23.04
C ARG A 27 -13.43 -11.48 23.12
N VAL A 28 -12.78 -11.38 21.97
CA VAL A 28 -11.34 -11.18 21.85
C VAL A 28 -11.03 -10.01 20.92
N VAL A 29 -9.88 -9.37 21.13
CA VAL A 29 -9.29 -8.40 20.21
C VAL A 29 -7.92 -8.88 19.78
N LEU A 30 -7.65 -8.85 18.48
CA LEU A 30 -6.36 -9.17 17.89
C LEU A 30 -5.73 -7.89 17.34
N LEU A 31 -4.44 -7.69 17.64
CA LEU A 31 -3.68 -6.53 17.20
C LEU A 31 -2.57 -6.98 16.23
N ASP A 32 -2.52 -6.41 15.03
CA ASP A 32 -1.41 -6.62 14.10
C ASP A 32 -0.69 -5.30 13.77
N LYS A 33 0.59 -5.25 14.12
CA LYS A 33 1.49 -4.11 13.90
C LYS A 33 2.37 -4.26 12.66
N ARG A 34 2.27 -5.37 11.92
CA ARG A 34 3.17 -5.70 10.80
C ARG A 34 2.59 -5.25 9.46
N PHE A 35 1.27 -5.12 9.38
CA PHE A 35 0.63 -4.69 8.15
C PHE A 35 1.00 -3.25 7.82
N ARG A 36 1.30 -3.00 6.54
CA ARG A 36 1.69 -1.68 6.05
C ARG A 36 0.84 -1.31 4.83
N PRO A 37 0.46 -0.04 4.71
CA PRO A 37 -0.30 0.44 3.56
C PRO A 37 0.54 0.31 2.29
N TYR A 38 -0.12 -0.04 1.19
CA TYR A 38 0.51 -0.07 -0.11
C TYR A 38 -0.48 0.21 -1.23
N PHE A 39 0.06 0.70 -2.34
CA PHE A 39 -0.65 0.92 -3.59
C PHE A 39 0.26 0.56 -4.77
N TYR A 40 -0.26 0.64 -6.00
CA TYR A 40 0.50 0.30 -7.20
C TYR A 40 0.65 1.53 -8.10
N ALA A 41 1.88 1.80 -8.55
CA ALA A 41 2.12 2.70 -9.67
C ALA A 41 2.19 1.85 -10.96
N LEU A 42 1.22 2.02 -11.86
CA LEU A 42 1.18 1.31 -13.13
C LEU A 42 2.26 1.88 -14.06
N ILE A 43 3.13 1.01 -14.58
CA ILE A 43 4.18 1.43 -15.50
C ILE A 43 3.63 1.35 -16.93
N SER A 44 3.77 2.43 -17.70
CA SER A 44 3.43 2.48 -19.12
C SER A 44 4.17 1.39 -19.91
N PRO A 45 3.56 0.74 -20.91
CA PRO A 45 4.17 -0.42 -21.55
C PRO A 45 5.48 -0.07 -22.28
N SER A 46 5.64 1.17 -22.76
CA SER A 46 6.90 1.65 -23.37
C SER A 46 8.03 1.89 -22.36
N TYR A 47 7.74 1.88 -21.06
CA TYR A 47 8.70 2.11 -19.98
C TYR A 47 9.00 0.87 -19.14
N GLU A 48 8.45 -0.31 -19.47
CA GLU A 48 8.65 -1.53 -18.68
C GLU A 48 10.11 -1.98 -18.58
N ALA A 49 10.94 -1.67 -19.59
CA ALA A 49 12.39 -1.90 -19.55
C ALA A 49 13.12 -1.01 -18.52
N LYS A 50 12.50 0.11 -18.12
CA LYS A 50 13.01 1.07 -17.13
C LYS A 50 12.30 0.94 -15.77
N ALA A 51 11.57 -0.16 -15.53
CA ALA A 51 10.76 -0.34 -14.33
C ALA A 51 11.56 -0.15 -13.02
N GLU A 52 12.78 -0.68 -12.95
CA GLU A 52 13.65 -0.54 -11.77
C GLU A 52 14.11 0.90 -11.55
N TYR A 53 14.38 1.65 -12.63
CA TYR A 53 14.68 3.08 -12.54
C TYR A 53 13.47 3.86 -11.99
N ILE A 54 12.26 3.56 -12.48
CA ILE A 54 11.02 4.16 -11.97
C ILE A 54 10.81 3.81 -10.49
N ALA A 55 11.04 2.56 -10.08
CA ALA A 55 10.95 2.16 -8.68
C ALA A 55 11.92 2.96 -7.79
N SER A 56 13.16 3.15 -8.25
CA SER A 56 14.15 3.99 -7.56
C SER A 56 13.74 5.47 -7.50
N ALA A 57 13.17 6.01 -8.58
CA ALA A 57 12.66 7.38 -8.61
C ALA A 57 11.50 7.57 -7.61
N ILE A 58 10.58 6.60 -7.54
CA ILE A 58 9.50 6.58 -6.55
C ILE A 58 10.07 6.56 -5.14
N LYS A 59 11.07 5.71 -4.85
CA LYS A 59 11.74 5.68 -3.54
C LYS A 59 12.33 7.03 -3.16
N GLY A 60 12.85 7.78 -4.14
CA GLY A 60 13.39 9.13 -3.98
C GLY A 60 12.36 10.17 -3.54
N LEU A 61 11.06 9.93 -3.72
CA LEU A 61 9.99 10.81 -3.21
C LEU A 61 9.82 10.69 -1.68
N SER A 62 10.47 9.73 -1.03
CA SER A 62 10.30 9.43 0.39
C SER A 62 10.59 10.64 1.28
N MET A 63 9.58 11.08 2.03
CA MET A 63 9.70 12.16 3.01
C MET A 63 10.05 11.62 4.41
N ALA A 64 10.86 12.35 5.18
CA ALA A 64 11.24 11.95 6.55
C ALA A 64 10.02 11.77 7.49
N LYS A 65 9.01 12.63 7.36
CA LYS A 65 7.74 12.53 8.12
C LYS A 65 6.86 11.37 7.67
N SER A 66 7.16 10.76 6.53
CA SER A 66 6.34 9.72 5.91
C SER A 66 7.18 8.79 5.03
N PRO A 67 8.00 7.88 5.59
CA PRO A 67 8.88 7.08 4.77
C PRO A 67 8.13 6.15 3.80
N ILE A 68 8.63 6.07 2.57
CA ILE A 68 8.35 4.91 1.70
C ILE A 68 9.23 3.79 2.23
N ILE A 69 8.63 2.69 2.70
CA ILE A 69 9.35 1.53 3.23
C ILE A 69 9.97 0.73 2.08
N GLU A 70 9.19 0.50 1.02
CA GLU A 70 9.59 -0.34 -0.10
C GLU A 70 8.97 0.20 -1.41
N SER A 71 9.71 0.07 -2.50
CA SER A 71 9.25 0.31 -3.86
C SER A 71 9.74 -0.87 -4.71
N ARG A 72 8.86 -1.82 -4.99
CA ARG A 72 9.23 -3.08 -5.64
C ARG A 72 8.52 -3.26 -6.96
N VAL A 73 9.26 -3.55 -8.02
CA VAL A 73 8.69 -3.93 -9.31
C VAL A 73 7.99 -5.30 -9.17
N VAL A 74 6.77 -5.38 -9.68
CA VAL A 74 5.94 -6.59 -9.64
C VAL A 74 5.22 -6.80 -10.97
N ASP A 75 5.03 -8.05 -11.33
CA ASP A 75 4.17 -8.44 -12.44
C ASP A 75 2.73 -8.60 -11.96
N LYS A 76 1.80 -7.96 -12.67
CA LYS A 76 0.36 -7.97 -12.38
C LYS A 76 -0.44 -8.11 -13.68
N LYS A 77 -1.75 -8.23 -13.55
CA LYS A 77 -2.68 -8.12 -14.68
C LYS A 77 -3.43 -6.79 -14.58
N TYR A 78 -3.50 -6.06 -15.68
CA TYR A 78 -4.32 -4.86 -15.82
C TYR A 78 -5.28 -5.07 -17.00
N PHE A 79 -6.59 -5.03 -16.73
CA PHE A 79 -7.63 -5.45 -17.68
C PHE A 79 -7.33 -6.82 -18.35
N GLY A 80 -6.86 -7.78 -17.55
CA GLY A 80 -6.55 -9.14 -17.99
C GLY A 80 -5.20 -9.31 -18.70
N ARG A 81 -4.50 -8.23 -19.05
CA ARG A 81 -3.20 -8.26 -19.75
C ARG A 81 -2.04 -8.20 -18.75
N PRO A 82 -0.95 -8.97 -18.95
CA PRO A 82 0.23 -8.87 -18.11
C PRO A 82 0.86 -7.48 -18.24
N ARG A 83 1.17 -6.85 -17.10
CA ARG A 83 1.76 -5.51 -17.01
C ARG A 83 2.69 -5.43 -15.81
N LYS A 84 3.73 -4.60 -15.91
CA LYS A 84 4.55 -4.23 -14.76
C LYS A 84 3.93 -3.09 -13.96
N ALA A 85 4.10 -3.16 -12.65
CA ALA A 85 3.78 -2.08 -11.73
C ALA A 85 4.85 -1.99 -10.64
N VAL A 86 4.92 -0.86 -9.95
CA VAL A 86 5.69 -0.73 -8.72
C VAL A 86 4.74 -0.80 -7.54
N ARG A 87 4.90 -1.80 -6.66
CA ARG A 87 4.25 -1.83 -5.35
C ARG A 87 4.97 -0.84 -4.44
N VAL A 88 4.26 0.19 -4.02
CA VAL A 88 4.77 1.23 -3.14
C VAL A 88 4.20 1.01 -1.74
N THR A 89 5.06 0.67 -0.79
CA THR A 89 4.70 0.43 0.61
C THR A 89 5.09 1.64 1.44
N THR A 90 4.14 2.25 2.17
CA THR A 90 4.36 3.45 2.99
C THR A 90 4.27 3.13 4.48
N MET A 91 4.72 4.05 5.34
CA MET A 91 4.64 3.86 6.79
C MET A 91 3.22 3.96 7.34
N VAL A 92 2.46 4.99 6.94
CA VAL A 92 1.14 5.29 7.47
C VAL A 92 0.10 5.48 6.35
N PRO A 93 -1.19 5.12 6.57
CA PRO A 93 -2.20 5.16 5.52
C PRO A 93 -2.50 6.56 4.98
N GLU A 94 -2.40 7.58 5.83
CA GLU A 94 -2.73 8.97 5.50
C GLU A 94 -1.89 9.50 4.33
N THR A 95 -0.67 8.98 4.19
CA THR A 95 0.32 9.50 3.24
C THR A 95 0.21 8.85 1.86
N VAL A 96 -0.59 7.79 1.72
CA VAL A 96 -0.92 7.20 0.42
C VAL A 96 -1.54 8.25 -0.50
N ARG A 97 -2.37 9.16 0.03
CA ARG A 97 -3.00 10.23 -0.76
C ARG A 97 -1.98 11.21 -1.35
N GLU A 98 -0.92 11.52 -0.63
CA GLU A 98 0.13 12.42 -1.14
C GLU A 98 0.99 11.71 -2.17
N TYR A 99 1.39 10.47 -1.87
CA TYR A 99 2.25 9.69 -2.76
C TYR A 99 1.57 9.29 -4.06
N ARG A 100 0.29 8.93 -4.05
CA ARG A 100 -0.41 8.51 -5.27
C ARG A 100 -0.47 9.61 -6.33
N GLU A 101 -0.50 10.89 -5.91
CA GLU A 101 -0.46 12.04 -6.82
C GLU A 101 0.97 12.36 -7.23
N ALA A 102 1.94 12.22 -6.31
CA ALA A 102 3.35 12.48 -6.60
C ALA A 102 3.93 11.47 -7.60
N VAL A 103 3.63 10.17 -7.46
CA VAL A 103 4.16 9.15 -8.37
C VAL A 103 3.63 9.29 -9.79
N LYS A 104 2.40 9.80 -9.97
CA LYS A 104 1.80 10.04 -11.29
C LYS A 104 2.53 11.11 -12.10
N LYS A 105 3.37 11.92 -11.44
CA LYS A 105 4.21 12.92 -12.11
C LYS A 105 5.54 12.34 -12.62
N ILE A 106 5.88 11.11 -12.26
CA ILE A 106 7.10 10.44 -12.74
C ILE A 106 6.86 9.96 -14.16
N GLU A 107 7.80 10.30 -15.05
CA GLU A 107 7.77 9.85 -16.44
C GLU A 107 7.74 8.31 -16.52
N GLY A 108 6.80 7.79 -17.30
CA GLY A 108 6.59 6.34 -17.45
C GLY A 108 5.62 5.73 -16.44
N VAL A 109 5.13 6.49 -15.44
CA VAL A 109 3.98 6.09 -14.62
C VAL A 109 2.69 6.52 -15.32
N GLU A 110 1.82 5.56 -15.61
CA GLU A 110 0.54 5.78 -16.30
C GLU A 110 -0.55 6.20 -15.30
N ASP A 111 -0.62 5.51 -14.15
CA ASP A 111 -1.61 5.80 -13.11
C ASP A 111 -1.17 5.26 -11.74
N SER A 112 -1.90 5.64 -10.69
CA SER A 112 -1.84 5.00 -9.37
C SER A 112 -3.12 4.22 -9.09
N LEU A 113 -2.96 2.93 -8.80
CA LEU A 113 -4.06 1.98 -8.63
C LEU A 113 -4.17 1.55 -7.17
N GLU A 114 -5.40 1.27 -6.75
CA GLU A 114 -5.73 0.79 -5.40
C GLU A 114 -5.25 1.73 -4.27
N ALA A 115 -5.13 3.02 -4.56
CA ALA A 115 -4.59 4.05 -3.66
C ALA A 115 -5.67 4.76 -2.84
N ASP A 116 -6.90 4.28 -2.87
CA ASP A 116 -8.09 4.81 -2.19
C ASP A 116 -8.82 3.75 -1.35
N ILE A 117 -8.28 2.54 -1.28
CA ILE A 117 -8.82 1.47 -0.44
C ILE A 117 -8.53 1.79 1.04
N ARG A 118 -9.57 1.77 1.86
CA ARG A 118 -9.46 1.98 3.31
C ARG A 118 -8.55 0.94 3.94
N PHE A 119 -7.65 1.38 4.82
CA PHE A 119 -6.59 0.53 5.36
C PHE A 119 -7.09 -0.73 6.10
N ALA A 120 -8.14 -0.60 6.93
CA ALA A 120 -8.73 -1.76 7.60
C ALA A 120 -9.39 -2.75 6.60
N MET A 121 -10.04 -2.24 5.55
CA MET A 121 -10.60 -3.09 4.48
C MET A 121 -9.52 -3.77 3.64
N ARG A 122 -8.34 -3.15 3.52
CA ARG A 122 -7.20 -3.71 2.81
C ARG A 122 -6.58 -4.92 3.51
N TYR A 123 -6.80 -5.02 4.83
CA TYR A 123 -6.26 -6.08 5.67
C TYR A 123 -7.12 -7.35 5.65
N ILE A 124 -8.43 -7.19 5.51
CA ILE A 124 -9.40 -8.31 5.39
C ILE A 124 -9.30 -8.93 4.00
#